data_AF-A0A4R6FVJ5-F1
#
_entry.id   AF-A0A4R6FVJ5-F1
#
_cell.length_a   1.000
_cell.length_b   1.000
_cell.length_c   1.000
_cell.angle_alpha   90.00
_cell.angle_beta   90.00
_cell.angle_gamma   90.00
#
_symmetry.space_group_name_H-M   'P 1'
#
loop_
_entity.id
_entity.type
_entity.pdbx_description
1 polymer ?
#
loop_
_entity_poly.entity_id
_entity_poly.type
_entity_poly.pdbx_seq_one_letter_code
_entity_poly.pdbx_strand_id
1 'polypeptide(L)' 'MLDYVRLPVNSAQPHVGRPPKDDLASWTVTDDWPERVPVTSAEVDVFEAWFGDVFDELFGPCQ' A
#
# COMPACT_ATOMS: atom_id res chain seq x y z
N MET A 1 14.36 -7.11 9.64
CA MET A 1 12.89 -7.12 9.42
C MET A 1 12.26 -6.59 10.68
N LEU A 2 11.67 -5.39 10.66
CA LEU A 2 11.14 -4.75 11.87
C LEU A 2 9.87 -5.46 12.35
N ASP A 3 9.81 -5.77 13.64
CA ASP A 3 8.72 -6.45 14.34
C ASP A 3 7.64 -5.45 14.78
N TYR A 4 6.76 -5.10 13.85
CA TYR A 4 5.63 -4.18 14.09
C TYR A 4 4.65 -4.62 15.21
N VAL A 5 4.80 -5.82 15.77
CA VAL A 5 3.84 -6.46 16.68
C VAL A 5 3.98 -6.00 18.13
N ARG A 6 5.04 -5.28 18.52
CA ARG A 6 5.34 -5.04 19.94
C ARG A 6 5.66 -3.60 20.35
N LEU A 7 4.97 -2.61 19.79
CA LEU A 7 4.97 -1.30 20.41
C LEU A 7 4.17 -1.34 21.73
N PRO A 8 4.76 -0.92 22.87
CA PRO A 8 4.02 -0.83 24.11
C PRO A 8 2.86 0.15 23.91
N VAL A 9 1.65 -0.30 24.26
CA VAL A 9 0.43 0.52 24.29
C VAL A 9 0.62 1.59 25.37
N ASN A 10 1.35 2.65 25.01
CA ASN A 10 1.60 3.75 25.91
C ASN A 10 0.23 4.36 26.21
N SER A 11 -0.19 4.25 27.47
CA SER A 11 -1.47 4.69 28.00
C SER A 11 -1.70 6.16 27.65
N ALA A 12 -2.44 6.38 26.56
CA ALA A 12 -2.68 7.68 25.98
C ALA A 12 -3.67 8.45 26.87
N GLN A 13 -3.14 9.27 27.78
CA GLN A 13 -3.93 10.38 28.30
C GLN A 13 -4.20 11.33 27.11
N PRO A 14 -5.47 11.69 26.82
CA PRO A 14 -5.75 12.68 25.79
C PRO A 14 -5.14 14.02 26.22
N HIS A 15 -4.12 14.49 25.51
CA HIS A 15 -3.66 15.87 25.67
C HIS A 15 -4.85 16.79 25.33
N VAL A 16 -5.29 17.60 26.30
CA VAL A 16 -6.33 18.62 26.10
C VAL A 16 -5.91 19.49 24.91
N GLY A 17 -6.73 19.49 23.85
CA GLY A 17 -6.45 20.18 22.59
C GLY A 17 -6.10 19.27 21.41
N ARG A 18 -5.94 17.95 21.59
CA ARG A 18 -5.82 17.01 20.46
C ARG A 18 -7.19 16.93 19.74
N PRO A 19 -7.25 17.13 18.42
CA PRO A 19 -8.45 16.83 17.65
C PRO A 19 -8.93 15.40 17.96
N PRO A 20 -10.25 15.15 17.94
CA PRO A 20 -10.80 13.80 18.10
C PRO A 20 -10.03 12.85 17.19
N LYS A 21 -9.62 11.70 17.74
CA LYS A 21 -8.96 10.66 16.96
C LYS A 21 -9.91 10.29 15.82
N ASP A 22 -9.47 10.46 14.57
CA ASP A 22 -10.32 10.25 13.40
C ASP A 22 -11.03 8.90 13.50
N ASP A 23 -12.37 8.93 13.47
CA ASP A 23 -13.16 7.71 13.52
C ASP A 23 -12.99 6.98 12.19
N LEU A 24 -12.23 5.88 12.20
CA LEU A 24 -11.96 5.09 11.00
C LEU A 24 -13.26 4.54 10.38
N ALA A 25 -14.34 4.38 11.15
CA ALA A 25 -15.64 3.98 10.62
C ALA A 25 -16.29 5.06 9.74
N SER A 26 -15.83 6.31 9.84
CA SER A 26 -16.28 7.42 8.99
C SER A 26 -15.51 7.54 7.67
N TRP A 27 -14.45 6.77 7.49
CA TRP A 27 -13.65 6.81 6.26
C TRP A 27 -14.32 6.00 5.15
N THR A 28 -14.58 6.67 4.04
CA THR A 28 -15.03 6.03 2.80
C THR A 28 -13.81 5.69 1.95
N VAL A 29 -13.66 4.41 1.62
CA VAL A 29 -12.69 3.97 0.61
C VAL A 29 -13.38 4.04 -0.75
N THR A 30 -13.00 5.00 -1.57
CA THR A 30 -13.41 5.08 -2.98
C THR A 30 -12.25 4.72 -3.89
N ASP A 31 -12.58 3.96 -4.94
CA ASP A 31 -11.68 3.75 -6.06
C ASP A 31 -11.86 4.91 -7.04
N ASP A 32 -11.14 5.99 -6.81
CA ASP A 32 -11.19 7.21 -7.61
C ASP A 32 -10.19 7.16 -8.80
N TRP A 33 -9.79 5.96 -9.23
CA TRP A 33 -8.86 5.80 -10.35
C TRP A 33 -9.54 6.04 -11.70
N PRO A 34 -8.81 6.62 -12.67
CA PRO A 34 -9.30 6.75 -14.03
C PRO A 34 -9.47 5.38 -14.69
N GLU A 35 -10.32 5.30 -15.72
CA GLU A 35 -10.50 4.08 -16.53
C GLU A 35 -9.16 3.54 -17.06
N ARG A 36 -8.21 4.45 -17.33
CA ARG A 36 -6.81 4.11 -17.62
C ARG A 36 -5.87 4.91 -16.74
N VAL A 37 -5.15 4.20 -15.87
CA VAL A 37 -4.07 4.76 -15.08
C VAL A 37 -2.87 5.00 -16.00
N PRO A 38 -2.40 6.26 -16.17
CA PRO A 38 -1.22 6.53 -16.98
C PRO A 38 0.01 5.94 -16.28
N VAL A 39 0.79 5.18 -17.02
CA VAL A 39 2.07 4.60 -16.56
C VAL A 39 3.15 5.00 -17.57
N THR A 40 4.28 5.46 -17.06
CA THR A 40 5.45 5.84 -17.85
C THR A 40 6.36 4.65 -18.13
N SER A 41 7.20 4.72 -19.17
CA SER A 41 8.17 3.66 -19.47
C SER A 41 9.13 3.40 -18.30
N ALA A 42 9.59 4.45 -17.62
CA ALA A 42 10.47 4.30 -16.47
C ALA A 42 9.79 3.57 -15.28
N GLU A 43 8.48 3.75 -15.10
CA GLU A 43 7.72 2.98 -14.11
C GLU A 43 7.60 1.52 -14.53
N VAL A 44 7.32 1.24 -15.81
CA VAL A 44 7.29 -0.13 -16.35
C VAL A 44 8.63 -0.84 -16.13
N ASP A 45 9.75 -0.17 -16.37
CA ASP A 45 11.09 -0.74 -16.15
C ASP A 45 11.29 -1.16 -14.68
N VAL A 46 10.73 -0.39 -13.73
CA VAL A 46 10.76 -0.74 -12.30
C VAL A 46 9.88 -1.95 -12.03
N PHE A 47 8.70 -2.07 -12.65
CA PHE A 47 7.89 -3.29 -12.50
C PHE A 47 8.63 -4.51 -13.03
N GLU A 48 9.24 -4.43 -14.22
CA GLU A 48 9.98 -5.55 -14.81
C GLU A 48 11.22 -5.96 -14.00
N ALA A 49 11.95 -5.00 -13.42
CA ALA A 49 13.13 -5.28 -12.61
C ALA A 49 12.82 -6.08 -11.32
N TRP A 50 11.58 -6.01 -10.81
CA TRP A 50 11.17 -6.68 -9.57
C TRP A 50 10.23 -7.86 -9.78
N PHE A 51 9.45 -7.86 -10.87
CA PHE A 51 8.43 -8.88 -11.16
C PHE A 51 8.72 -9.69 -12.42
N GLY A 52 9.83 -9.44 -13.12
CA GLY A 52 10.15 -10.12 -14.38
C GLY A 52 10.19 -11.65 -14.26
N ASP A 53 10.80 -12.17 -13.19
CA ASP A 53 10.86 -13.62 -12.92
C ASP A 53 9.48 -14.23 -12.63
N VAL A 54 8.63 -13.52 -11.88
CA VAL A 54 7.24 -13.90 -11.62
C VAL A 54 6.41 -13.91 -12.91
N PHE A 55 6.63 -12.93 -13.79
CA PHE A 55 5.96 -12.89 -15.08
C PHE A 55 6.44 -13.98 -16.03
N ASP A 56 7.72 -14.29 -16.03
CA ASP A 56 8.27 -15.42 -16.79
C ASP A 56 7.73 -16.76 -16.27
N GLU A 57 7.48 -16.90 -14.96
CA GLU A 57 6.84 -18.09 -14.39
C GLU A 57 5.35 -18.19 -14.79
N LEU A 58 4.62 -17.08 -14.74
CA LEU A 58 3.17 -17.06 -15.00
C LEU A 58 2.83 -17.10 -16.49
N PHE A 59 3.66 -16.50 -17.33
CA PHE A 59 3.40 -16.26 -18.76
C PHE A 59 4.50 -16.78 -19.69
N GLY A 60 5.51 -17.43 -19.13
CA GLY A 60 6.55 -18.11 -19.90
C GLY A 60 5.96 -19.19 -20.82
N PRO A 61 6.78 -19.70 -21.75
CA PRO A 61 6.30 -20.62 -22.77
C PRO A 61 5.61 -21.84 -22.14
N CYS A 62 4.33 -22.04 -22.50
CA CYS A 62 3.64 -23.30 -22.25
C CYS A 62 4.42 -24.41 -22.98
N GLN A 63 5.04 -25.33 -22.25
CA GLN A 63 5.50 -26.59 -22.83
C GLN A 63 4.32 -27.41 -23.37
#